data_AF-A0A327VPZ3-F1
#
_entry.id   AF-A0A327VPZ3-F1
#
_cell.length_a   1.000
_cell.length_b   1.000
_cell.length_c   1.000
_cell.angle_alpha   90.00
_cell.angle_beta   90.00
_cell.angle_gamma   90.00
#
_symmetry.space_group_name_H-M   'P 1'
#
loop_
_entity.id
_entity.type
_entity.pdbx_description
1 polymer ?
#
loop_
_entity_poly.entity_id
_entity_poly.type
_entity_poly.pdbx_seq_one_letter_code
_entity_poly.pdbx_strand_id
1 'polypeptide(L)'
;MDHSDLHSDQSRPAVPAISLQELVLLKRMLLFTQEDEKLLHIAAPILKSSLGVILQRWYNYIRTDSYLSSYFDISSEAAFRNSHFSTWLQQLCSRPESQNWQEVERKADENVVALHSLQPELLRYLVVMGYPVIRFGTEAIAISRLEPALVGRIGAAWYKAVTLSLALWAYPSSPSK
;
A
#
# COMPACT_ATOMS: atom_id res chain seq x y z
N MET A 1 -4.47 -23.01 41.76
CA MET A 1 -4.46 -21.70 41.08
C MET A 1 -4.05 -21.97 39.65
N ASP A 2 -4.96 -21.64 38.74
CA ASP A 2 -5.10 -22.15 37.39
C ASP A 2 -4.07 -21.51 36.43
N HIS A 3 -3.46 -22.33 35.58
CA HIS A 3 -2.59 -21.92 34.47
C HIS A 3 -3.43 -21.93 33.21
N SER A 4 -4.21 -20.87 33.01
CA SER A 4 -4.99 -20.67 31.79
C SER A 4 -5.09 -19.17 31.51
N ASP A 5 -5.01 -18.79 30.23
CA ASP A 5 -5.18 -17.43 29.67
C ASP A 5 -3.91 -16.64 29.32
N LEU A 6 -3.12 -17.21 28.42
CA LEU A 6 -2.21 -16.46 27.53
C LEU A 6 -2.52 -16.79 26.06
N HIS A 7 -3.81 -16.73 25.69
CA HIS A 7 -4.24 -16.76 24.29
C HIS A 7 -5.39 -15.78 24.06
N SER A 8 -5.04 -14.53 23.76
CA SER A 8 -5.80 -13.50 23.04
C SER A 8 -5.04 -12.20 23.30
N ASP A 9 -4.50 -11.48 22.33
CA ASP A 9 -5.16 -10.95 21.16
C ASP A 9 -4.04 -10.53 20.19
N GLN A 10 -3.84 -11.26 19.08
CA GLN A 10 -2.94 -10.79 18.01
C GLN A 10 -3.68 -9.73 17.21
N SER A 11 -3.68 -8.55 17.81
CA SER A 11 -3.93 -7.21 17.32
C SER A 11 -4.22 -7.15 15.82
N ARG A 12 -5.50 -6.90 15.52
CA ARG A 12 -5.96 -6.27 14.27
C ARG A 12 -4.93 -5.22 13.81
N PRO A 13 -4.52 -5.19 12.53
CA PRO A 13 -3.58 -4.18 12.06
C PRO A 13 -4.14 -2.80 12.42
N ALA A 14 -3.34 -1.98 13.11
CA ALA A 14 -3.73 -0.65 13.52
C ALA A 14 -4.25 0.10 12.28
N VAL A 15 -5.52 0.50 12.34
CA VAL A 15 -6.14 1.35 11.32
C VAL A 15 -5.30 2.64 11.28
N PRO A 16 -4.90 3.15 10.10
CA PRO A 16 -4.13 4.39 10.04
C PRO A 16 -4.87 5.49 10.80
N ALA A 17 -4.17 6.23 11.67
CA ALA A 17 -4.75 7.28 12.53
C ALA A 17 -5.14 8.54 11.75
N ILE A 18 -5.54 8.41 10.49
CA ILE A 18 -6.12 9.51 9.74
C ILE A 18 -7.63 9.49 9.90
N SER A 19 -8.22 10.67 9.97
CA SER A 19 -9.67 10.78 9.99
C SER A 19 -10.26 10.31 8.66
N LEU A 20 -11.53 9.92 8.67
CA LEU A 20 -12.23 9.59 7.45
C LEU A 20 -12.33 10.79 6.49
N GLN A 21 -12.47 12.00 7.06
CA GLN A 21 -12.43 13.26 6.33
C GLN A 21 -11.12 13.45 5.58
N GLU A 22 -10.00 13.22 6.25
CA GLU A 22 -8.67 13.34 5.67
C GLU A 22 -8.45 12.32 4.56
N LEU A 23 -8.91 11.07 4.74
CA LEU A 23 -8.86 10.06 3.68
C LEU A 23 -9.64 10.51 2.43
N VAL A 24 -10.81 11.12 2.62
CA VAL A 24 -11.61 11.69 1.53
C VAL A 24 -10.86 12.82 0.83
N LEU A 25 -10.27 13.76 1.58
CA LEU A 25 -9.51 14.88 1.02
C LEU A 25 -8.28 14.39 0.22
N LEU A 26 -7.53 13.43 0.76
CA LEU A 26 -6.39 12.82 0.07
C LEU A 26 -6.80 12.17 -1.25
N LYS A 27 -7.90 11.39 -1.25
CA LYS A 27 -8.44 10.80 -2.48
C LYS A 27 -8.87 11.87 -3.49
N ARG A 28 -9.55 12.93 -3.04
CA ARG A 28 -9.95 14.05 -3.92
C ARG A 28 -8.75 14.74 -4.56
N MET A 29 -7.70 15.03 -3.77
CA MET A 29 -6.47 15.63 -4.29
C MET A 29 -5.72 14.72 -5.28
N LEU A 30 -5.82 13.40 -5.09
CA LEU A 30 -5.27 12.41 -6.02
C LEU A 30 -6.16 12.12 -7.23
N LEU A 31 -7.32 12.78 -7.35
CA LEU A 31 -8.34 12.48 -8.35
C LEU A 31 -8.74 10.99 -8.32
N PHE A 32 -8.73 10.40 -7.13
CA PHE A 32 -9.06 9.00 -6.87
C PHE A 32 -10.58 8.86 -6.76
N THR A 33 -11.17 8.07 -7.64
CA THR A 33 -12.61 7.92 -7.82
C THR A 33 -13.06 6.47 -7.63
N GLN A 34 -14.37 6.23 -7.64
CA GLN A 34 -14.92 4.88 -7.62
C GLN A 34 -14.51 4.07 -8.88
N GLU A 35 -14.30 4.74 -10.01
CA GLU A 35 -13.83 4.06 -11.22
C GLU A 35 -12.42 3.48 -11.02
N ASP A 36 -11.55 4.19 -10.29
CA ASP A 36 -10.24 3.67 -9.92
C ASP A 36 -10.38 2.43 -9.02
N GLU A 37 -11.35 2.36 -8.11
CA GLU A 37 -11.61 1.16 -7.29
C GLU A 37 -12.04 -0.04 -8.16
N LYS A 38 -12.92 0.19 -9.14
CA LYS A 38 -13.33 -0.86 -10.10
C LYS A 38 -12.16 -1.34 -10.96
N LEU A 39 -11.34 -0.41 -11.45
CA LEU A 39 -10.16 -0.73 -12.27
C LEU A 39 -9.12 -1.52 -11.46
N LEU A 40 -8.89 -1.17 -10.20
CA LEU A 40 -8.02 -1.94 -9.31
C LEU A 40 -8.56 -3.33 -9.01
N HIS A 41 -9.89 -3.48 -8.91
CA HIS A 41 -10.52 -4.79 -8.76
C HIS A 41 -10.29 -5.66 -10.01
N ILE A 42 -10.45 -5.10 -11.22
CA ILE A 42 -10.10 -5.79 -12.48
C ILE A 42 -8.63 -6.19 -12.51
N ALA A 43 -7.74 -5.35 -11.98
CA ALA A 43 -6.30 -5.58 -11.96
C ALA A 43 -5.85 -6.60 -10.90
N ALA A 44 -6.61 -6.80 -9.82
CA ALA A 44 -6.24 -7.64 -8.70
C ALA A 44 -5.77 -9.06 -9.08
N PRO A 45 -6.47 -9.85 -9.93
CA PRO A 45 -5.98 -11.16 -10.35
C PRO A 45 -4.66 -11.10 -11.15
N ILE A 46 -4.47 -10.05 -11.97
CA ILE A 46 -3.26 -9.84 -12.78
C ILE A 46 -2.07 -9.51 -11.86
N LEU A 47 -2.28 -8.59 -10.93
CA LEU A 47 -1.27 -8.18 -9.96
C LEU A 47 -0.92 -9.31 -8.98
N LYS A 48 -1.92 -10.09 -8.52
CA LYS A 48 -1.72 -11.24 -7.64
C LYS A 48 -0.89 -12.35 -8.30
N SER A 49 -1.16 -12.67 -9.57
CA SER A 49 -0.36 -13.66 -10.32
C SER A 49 1.07 -13.18 -10.60
N SER A 50 1.26 -11.86 -10.72
CA SER A 50 2.57 -11.24 -10.95
C SER A 50 3.34 -10.94 -9.66
N LEU A 51 2.70 -11.04 -8.48
CA LEU A 51 3.28 -10.61 -7.19
C LEU A 51 4.63 -11.26 -6.90
N GLY A 52 4.76 -12.56 -7.14
CA GLY A 52 6.02 -13.29 -6.94
C GLY A 52 7.17 -12.74 -7.79
N VAL A 53 6.88 -12.39 -9.05
CA VAL A 53 7.85 -11.80 -9.99
C VAL A 53 8.20 -10.37 -9.60
N ILE A 54 7.21 -9.58 -9.19
CA ILE A 54 7.42 -8.20 -8.72
C ILE A 54 8.34 -8.21 -7.49
N LEU A 55 8.05 -9.07 -6.50
CA LEU A 55 8.89 -9.22 -5.30
C LEU A 55 10.30 -9.69 -5.63
N GLN A 56 10.47 -10.60 -6.60
CA GLN A 56 11.80 -11.04 -7.03
C GLN A 56 12.60 -9.90 -7.64
N ARG A 57 11.98 -9.10 -8.52
CA ARG A 57 12.64 -7.94 -9.14
C ARG A 57 13.09 -6.94 -8.08
N TRP A 58 12.24 -6.69 -7.09
CA TRP A 58 12.56 -5.84 -5.93
C TRP A 58 13.74 -6.37 -5.12
N TYR A 59 13.69 -7.64 -4.73
CA TYR A 59 14.76 -8.28 -3.98
C TYR A 59 16.09 -8.17 -4.73
N ASN A 60 16.09 -8.48 -6.03
CA ASN A 60 17.29 -8.37 -6.87
C ASN A 60 17.80 -6.93 -6.95
N TYR A 61 16.91 -5.95 -7.17
CA TYR A 61 17.26 -4.53 -7.26
C TYR A 61 17.91 -4.03 -5.96
N ILE A 62 17.28 -4.28 -4.81
CA ILE A 62 17.79 -3.87 -3.50
C ILE A 62 19.13 -4.54 -3.20
N ARG A 63 19.26 -5.84 -3.49
CA ARG A 63 20.49 -6.60 -3.21
C ARG A 63 21.69 -6.10 -4.03
N THR A 64 21.45 -5.57 -5.25
CA THR A 64 22.51 -5.03 -6.10
C THR A 64 22.89 -3.59 -5.78
N ASP A 65 22.09 -2.89 -4.98
CA ASP A 65 22.31 -1.50 -4.59
C ASP A 65 22.87 -1.45 -3.16
N SER A 66 24.14 -1.06 -3.02
CA SER A 66 24.82 -1.05 -1.72
C SER A 66 24.17 -0.09 -0.72
N TYR A 67 23.52 0.97 -1.19
CA TYR A 67 22.83 1.93 -0.34
C TYR A 67 21.46 1.40 0.11
N LEU A 68 20.64 0.89 -0.81
CA LEU A 68 19.33 0.34 -0.46
C LEU A 68 19.46 -0.90 0.41
N SER A 69 20.47 -1.74 0.17
CA SER A 69 20.71 -2.96 0.94
C SER A 69 20.84 -2.74 2.45
N SER A 70 21.28 -1.56 2.91
CA SER A 70 21.37 -1.25 4.35
C SER A 70 20.02 -1.02 5.03
N TYR A 71 18.94 -0.86 4.26
CA TYR A 71 17.59 -0.56 4.78
C TYR A 71 16.64 -1.77 4.79
N PHE A 72 17.04 -2.89 4.20
CA PHE A 72 16.19 -4.08 4.07
C PHE A 72 16.91 -5.32 4.60
N ASP A 73 16.16 -6.23 5.23
CA ASP A 73 16.67 -7.56 5.50
C ASP A 73 16.72 -8.38 4.20
N ILE A 74 17.90 -8.40 3.59
CA ILE A 74 18.23 -9.16 2.39
C ILE A 74 19.13 -10.36 2.68
N SER A 75 19.16 -10.84 3.93
CA SER A 75 19.92 -12.04 4.32
C SER A 75 19.51 -13.27 3.51
N SER A 76 18.23 -13.33 3.12
CA SER A 76 17.69 -14.31 2.20
C SER A 76 16.44 -13.77 1.49
N GLU A 77 16.06 -14.39 0.38
CA GLU A 77 14.81 -14.07 -0.30
C GLU A 77 13.60 -14.36 0.60
N ALA A 78 13.67 -15.40 1.44
CA ALA A 78 12.62 -15.73 2.39
C ALA A 78 12.43 -14.63 3.46
N ALA A 79 13.52 -14.08 3.99
CA ALA A 79 13.47 -12.95 4.92
C ALA A 79 12.81 -11.72 4.28
N PHE A 80 13.22 -11.38 3.05
CA PHE A 80 12.61 -10.29 2.30
C PHE A 80 11.10 -10.51 2.04
N ARG A 81 10.70 -11.73 1.68
CA ARG A 81 9.28 -12.10 1.46
C ARG A 81 8.42 -11.99 2.73
N ASN A 82 9.02 -12.13 3.90
CA ASN A 82 8.34 -11.95 5.19
C ASN A 82 8.38 -10.51 5.72
N SER A 83 8.97 -9.56 4.98
CA SER A 83 9.05 -8.16 5.39
C SER A 83 7.70 -7.43 5.31
N HIS A 84 7.58 -6.34 6.06
CA HIS A 84 6.41 -5.44 5.98
C HIS A 84 6.19 -4.89 4.56
N PHE A 85 7.26 -4.67 3.79
CA PHE A 85 7.16 -4.24 2.40
C PHE A 85 6.43 -5.28 1.54
N SER A 86 6.78 -6.56 1.70
CA SER A 86 6.14 -7.66 0.97
C SER A 86 4.68 -7.84 1.38
N THR A 87 4.37 -7.75 2.67
CA THR A 87 2.99 -7.79 3.18
C THR A 87 2.15 -6.64 2.62
N TRP A 88 2.68 -5.42 2.65
CA TRP A 88 2.01 -4.25 2.10
C TRP A 88 1.73 -4.39 0.60
N LEU A 89 2.73 -4.80 -0.18
CA LEU A 89 2.57 -4.98 -1.63
C LEU A 89 1.51 -6.06 -1.94
N GLN A 90 1.48 -7.14 -1.15
CA GLN A 90 0.45 -8.17 -1.26
C GLN A 90 -0.96 -7.61 -1.00
N GLN A 91 -1.12 -6.77 0.03
CA GLN A 91 -2.39 -6.12 0.35
C GLN A 91 -2.83 -5.19 -0.79
N LEU A 92 -1.90 -4.42 -1.35
CA LEU A 92 -2.17 -3.50 -2.46
C LEU A 92 -2.62 -4.27 -3.72
N CYS A 93 -2.04 -5.44 -3.98
CA CYS A 93 -2.41 -6.32 -5.09
C CYS A 93 -3.69 -7.14 -4.86
N SER A 94 -4.17 -7.24 -3.62
CA SER A 94 -5.28 -8.15 -3.23
C SER A 94 -6.48 -7.40 -2.65
N ARG A 95 -6.61 -6.10 -2.93
CA ARG A 95 -7.54 -5.19 -2.26
C ARG A 95 -8.97 -5.79 -2.18
N PRO A 96 -9.57 -5.88 -0.98
CA PRO A 96 -10.94 -6.39 -0.81
C PRO A 96 -11.97 -5.45 -1.43
N GLU A 97 -13.14 -5.99 -1.77
CA GLU A 97 -14.31 -5.22 -2.23
C GLU A 97 -14.64 -4.14 -1.18
N SER A 98 -14.47 -2.86 -1.54
CA SER A 98 -14.71 -1.77 -0.61
C SER A 98 -16.22 -1.57 -0.39
N GLN A 99 -16.57 -1.32 0.88
CA GLN A 99 -17.85 -0.71 1.27
C GLN A 99 -18.17 0.49 0.38
N ASN A 100 -19.46 0.73 0.14
CA ASN A 100 -19.96 1.84 -0.67
C ASN A 100 -19.38 3.19 -0.20
N TRP A 101 -18.38 3.68 -0.93
CA TRP A 101 -17.57 4.85 -0.55
C TRP A 101 -18.37 6.14 -0.43
N GLN A 102 -19.49 6.28 -1.14
CA GLN A 102 -20.38 7.45 -1.03
C GLN A 102 -21.00 7.55 0.38
N GLU A 103 -21.31 6.42 0.98
CA GLU A 103 -21.86 6.35 2.34
C GLU A 103 -20.79 6.67 3.39
N VAL A 104 -19.52 6.41 3.06
CA VAL A 104 -18.36 6.73 3.89
C VAL A 104 -18.05 8.23 3.81
N GLU A 105 -18.05 8.82 2.60
CA GLU A 105 -17.91 10.27 2.39
C GLU A 105 -18.97 11.08 3.15
N ARG A 106 -20.22 10.59 3.17
CA ARG A 106 -21.33 11.21 3.91
C ARG A 106 -21.15 11.19 5.43
N LYS A 107 -20.37 10.23 5.97
CA LYS A 107 -20.16 10.01 7.41
C LYS A 107 -18.87 10.65 7.95
N ALA A 108 -18.14 11.38 7.12
CA ALA A 108 -16.79 11.84 7.44
C ALA A 108 -16.72 13.06 8.37
N ASP A 109 -17.82 13.61 8.84
CA ASP A 109 -17.79 14.60 9.92
C ASP A 109 -17.51 13.92 11.26
N GLU A 110 -16.64 14.53 12.05
CA GLU A 110 -16.29 14.21 13.44
C GLU A 110 -15.10 13.24 13.64
N ASN A 111 -14.00 13.84 14.09
CA ASN A 111 -12.87 13.32 14.88
C ASN A 111 -11.49 13.42 14.21
N VAL A 112 -10.71 14.40 14.69
CA VAL A 112 -9.28 14.57 14.37
C VAL A 112 -8.46 13.88 15.46
N VAL A 113 -7.67 12.88 15.08
CA VAL A 113 -6.68 12.24 15.98
C VAL A 113 -5.33 12.93 15.78
N ALA A 114 -4.55 13.07 16.84
CA ALA A 114 -3.21 13.64 16.75
C ALA A 114 -2.31 12.76 15.86
N LEU A 115 -1.80 13.35 14.78
CA LEU A 115 -0.87 12.70 13.86
C LEU A 115 0.57 12.94 14.30
N HIS A 116 1.48 12.00 14.00
CA HIS A 116 2.91 12.20 14.13
C HIS A 116 3.55 12.10 12.75
N SER A 117 4.18 13.19 12.30
CA SER A 117 4.86 13.23 11.00
C SER A 117 6.11 12.37 11.01
N LEU A 118 6.41 11.72 9.89
CA LEU A 118 7.76 11.21 9.63
C LEU A 118 8.78 12.35 9.62
N GLN A 119 10.04 12.03 9.96
CA GLN A 119 11.15 12.95 9.76
C GLN A 119 11.27 13.33 8.27
N PRO A 120 11.60 14.59 7.93
CA PRO A 120 11.67 15.05 6.54
C PRO A 120 12.54 14.19 5.62
N GLU A 121 13.63 13.63 6.14
CA GLU A 121 14.55 12.74 5.41
C GLU A 121 13.84 11.45 4.99
N LEU A 122 13.11 10.82 5.92
CA LEU A 122 12.36 9.61 5.65
C LEU A 122 11.21 9.86 4.68
N LEU A 123 10.57 11.03 4.75
CA LEU A 123 9.55 11.43 3.78
C LEU A 123 10.12 11.54 2.36
N ARG A 124 11.34 12.07 2.20
CA ARG A 124 12.00 12.13 0.88
C ARG A 124 12.22 10.72 0.31
N TYR A 125 12.72 9.80 1.14
CA TYR A 125 12.93 8.41 0.72
C TYR A 125 11.62 7.71 0.35
N LEU A 126 10.56 7.94 1.12
CA LEU A 126 9.24 7.39 0.85
C LEU A 126 8.67 7.87 -0.48
N VAL A 127 8.80 9.15 -0.79
CA VAL A 127 8.36 9.74 -2.06
C VAL A 127 9.11 9.12 -3.25
N VAL A 128 10.45 9.01 -3.17
CA VAL A 128 11.23 8.43 -4.28
C VAL A 128 11.02 6.93 -4.43
N MET A 129 10.80 6.20 -3.32
CA MET A 129 10.49 4.76 -3.33
C MET A 129 9.16 4.46 -4.04
N GLY A 130 8.25 5.43 -4.15
CA GLY A 130 6.99 5.23 -4.85
C GLY A 130 7.15 4.95 -6.33
N TYR A 131 8.07 5.61 -7.02
CA TYR A 131 8.26 5.43 -8.45
C TYR A 131 8.54 3.98 -8.88
N PRO A 132 9.52 3.26 -8.30
CA PRO A 132 9.76 1.86 -8.70
C PRO A 132 8.57 0.95 -8.43
N VAL A 133 7.78 1.17 -7.35
CA VAL A 133 6.57 0.37 -7.10
C VAL A 133 5.53 0.62 -8.20
N ILE A 134 5.31 1.89 -8.54
CA ILE A 134 4.40 2.31 -9.60
C ILE A 134 4.82 1.67 -10.93
N ARG A 135 6.11 1.78 -11.28
CA ARG A 135 6.68 1.26 -12.52
C ARG A 135 6.49 -0.25 -12.64
N PHE A 136 6.90 -1.02 -11.64
CA PHE A 136 6.83 -2.48 -11.72
C PHE A 136 5.39 -3.02 -11.74
N GLY A 137 4.47 -2.40 -11.00
CA GLY A 137 3.06 -2.78 -11.10
C GLY A 137 2.47 -2.43 -12.48
N THR A 138 2.81 -1.27 -13.04
CA THR A 138 2.37 -0.87 -14.39
C THR A 138 2.91 -1.82 -15.47
N GLU A 139 4.19 -2.21 -15.37
CA GLU A 139 4.79 -3.21 -16.26
C GLU A 139 4.06 -4.56 -16.16
N ALA A 140 3.69 -5.00 -14.95
CA ALA A 140 2.92 -6.24 -14.75
C ALA A 140 1.53 -6.16 -15.39
N ILE A 141 0.85 -5.02 -15.27
CA ILE A 141 -0.45 -4.77 -15.91
C ILE A 141 -0.30 -4.76 -17.44
N ALA A 142 0.76 -4.16 -17.97
CA ALA A 142 0.99 -4.06 -19.42
C ALA A 142 1.25 -5.40 -20.11
N ILE A 143 1.71 -6.42 -19.38
CA ILE A 143 1.91 -7.79 -19.89
C ILE A 143 0.56 -8.55 -20.04
N SER A 144 -0.52 -8.04 -19.44
CA SER A 144 -1.84 -8.66 -19.55
C SER A 144 -2.40 -8.59 -20.98
N ARG A 145 -3.32 -9.51 -21.32
CA ARG A 145 -4.01 -9.54 -22.62
C ARG A 145 -5.19 -8.56 -22.70
N LEU A 146 -5.17 -7.49 -21.91
CA LEU A 146 -6.22 -6.48 -21.90
C LEU A 146 -6.04 -5.51 -23.08
N GLU A 147 -7.13 -4.81 -23.40
CA GLU A 147 -7.12 -3.76 -24.41
C GLU A 147 -6.24 -2.57 -23.96
N PRO A 148 -5.46 -1.92 -24.87
CA PRO A 148 -4.49 -0.89 -24.50
C PRO A 148 -5.06 0.32 -23.73
N ALA A 149 -6.25 0.81 -24.09
CA ALA A 149 -6.87 1.91 -23.36
C ALA A 149 -7.28 1.48 -21.94
N LEU A 150 -7.76 0.25 -21.76
CA LEU A 150 -8.01 -0.32 -20.44
C LEU A 150 -6.72 -0.46 -19.62
N VAL A 151 -5.63 -0.94 -20.22
CA VAL A 151 -4.30 -1.01 -19.56
C VAL A 151 -3.85 0.37 -19.05
N GLY A 152 -3.98 1.42 -19.88
CA GLY A 152 -3.63 2.78 -19.48
C GLY A 152 -4.46 3.28 -18.29
N ARG A 153 -5.77 3.01 -18.27
CA ARG A 153 -6.67 3.37 -17.16
C ARG A 153 -6.34 2.62 -15.88
N ILE A 154 -6.08 1.31 -15.97
CA ILE A 154 -5.66 0.51 -14.82
C ILE A 154 -4.30 0.99 -14.28
N GLY A 155 -3.35 1.32 -15.17
CA GLY A 155 -2.07 1.90 -14.77
C GLY A 155 -2.20 3.20 -14.00
N ALA A 156 -3.13 4.08 -14.42
CA ALA A 156 -3.43 5.31 -13.69
C ALA A 156 -4.07 5.02 -12.31
N ALA A 157 -4.99 4.06 -12.22
CA ALA A 157 -5.58 3.67 -10.94
C ALA A 157 -4.53 3.07 -9.98
N TRP A 158 -3.61 2.25 -10.51
CA TRP A 158 -2.47 1.70 -9.78
C TRP A 158 -1.55 2.80 -9.24
N TYR A 159 -1.18 3.77 -10.09
CA TYR A 159 -0.40 4.93 -9.69
C TYR A 159 -1.03 5.61 -8.48
N LYS A 160 -2.31 5.96 -8.56
CA LYS A 160 -3.02 6.65 -7.47
C LYS A 160 -3.10 5.80 -6.21
N ALA A 161 -3.27 4.49 -6.33
CA ALA A 161 -3.32 3.58 -5.18
C ALA A 161 -1.98 3.53 -4.42
N VAL A 162 -0.86 3.43 -5.16
CA VAL A 162 0.48 3.47 -4.56
C VAL A 162 0.72 4.84 -3.90
N THR A 163 0.47 5.95 -4.61
CA THR A 163 0.66 7.30 -4.06
C THR A 163 -0.19 7.53 -2.82
N LEU A 164 -1.47 7.13 -2.83
CA LEU A 164 -2.33 7.21 -1.64
C LEU A 164 -1.72 6.42 -0.48
N SER A 165 -1.29 5.18 -0.72
CA SER A 165 -0.71 4.37 0.36
C SER A 165 0.55 4.99 0.96
N LEU A 166 1.42 5.60 0.14
CA LEU A 166 2.63 6.27 0.63
C LEU A 166 2.28 7.56 1.40
N ALA A 167 1.28 8.31 0.95
CA ALA A 167 0.78 9.47 1.70
C ALA A 167 0.29 9.06 3.09
N LEU A 168 -0.40 7.91 3.19
CA LEU A 168 -0.86 7.37 4.48
C LEU A 168 0.31 6.91 5.38
N TRP A 169 1.46 6.55 4.82
CA TRP A 169 2.65 6.19 5.59
C TRP A 169 3.38 7.40 6.16
N ALA A 170 3.17 8.60 5.61
CA ALA A 170 3.80 9.83 6.08
C ALA A 170 3.40 10.23 7.52
N TYR A 171 2.31 9.64 8.04
CA TYR A 171 1.79 9.89 9.38
C TYR A 171 1.36 8.58 10.07
N PRO A 172 2.31 7.72 10.48
CA PRO A 172 1.96 6.50 11.20
C PRO A 172 1.37 6.86 12.57
N SER A 173 0.35 6.10 12.99
CA SER A 173 -0.16 6.17 14.36
C SER A 173 0.92 5.72 15.33
N SER A 174 1.14 6.48 16.41
CA SER A 174 1.86 5.93 17.56
C SER A 174 0.94 4.93 18.26
N PRO A 175 1.43 3.75 18.69
CA PRO A 175 0.68 2.97 19.66
C PRO A 175 0.50 3.83 20.91
N SER A 176 -0.73 3.89 21.42
CA SER A 176 -1.02 4.43 22.74
C SER A 176 -0.17 3.67 23.75
N LYS A 177 0.65 4.40 24.52
CA LYS A 177 1.41 3.86 25.66
C LYS A 177 0.49 3.27 26.72
#